data_AF-A0A1Q4K5M9-F1
#
_entry.id   AF-A0A1Q4K5M9-F1
#
_cell.length_a   1.000
_cell.length_b   1.000
_cell.length_c   1.000
_cell.angle_alpha   90.00
_cell.angle_beta   90.00
_cell.angle_gamma   90.00
#
_symmetry.space_group_name_H-M   'P 1'
#
loop_
_entity.id
_entity.type
_entity.pdbx_description
1 polymer ?
#
loop_
_entity_poly.entity_id
_entity_poly.type
_entity_poly.pdbx_seq_one_letter_code
_entity_poly.pdbx_strand_id
1 'polypeptide(L)'
;MTLEAQHSMSTTTEAAPQKERTRSLYRGDPGMWSWVLHRITGVATFFFLFVHVLDTALVRVNPDTYDAVIDTYKNPLVGLMEIGLVGVVLYHALNGVRVMLVDFWSKGPKYQRVMLWTILTIWFLVMIPGAGRILINMFAEH
;
A
#
# COMPACT_ATOMS: atom_id res chain seq x y z
N MET A 1 -72.92 -45.64 -3.26
CA MET A 1 -72.80 -44.33 -3.91
C MET A 1 -71.69 -43.58 -3.18
N THR A 2 -70.58 -43.34 -3.89
CA THR A 2 -69.54 -42.30 -3.72
C THR A 2 -68.79 -42.14 -2.39
N LEU A 3 -67.52 -42.56 -2.40
CA LEU A 3 -66.34 -41.82 -1.90
C LEU A 3 -65.19 -42.24 -2.87
N GLU A 4 -64.80 -41.52 -3.93
CA GLU A 4 -64.19 -40.17 -3.97
C GLU A 4 -63.30 -39.96 -2.73
N ALA A 5 -62.01 -39.70 -2.78
CA ALA A 5 -61.03 -39.50 -3.84
C ALA A 5 -59.67 -39.42 -3.11
N GLN A 6 -58.59 -39.41 -3.87
CA GLN A 6 -57.34 -38.70 -3.56
C GLN A 6 -56.53 -39.14 -2.33
N HIS A 7 -55.41 -39.81 -2.63
CA HIS A 7 -54.11 -39.39 -2.08
C HIS A 7 -53.01 -39.68 -3.10
N SER A 8 -52.95 -38.86 -4.15
CA SER A 8 -51.74 -38.71 -4.96
C SER A 8 -50.88 -37.66 -4.26
N MET A 9 -49.91 -38.11 -3.47
CA MET A 9 -48.90 -37.21 -2.89
C MET A 9 -47.92 -36.82 -3.99
N SER A 10 -48.14 -35.65 -4.60
CA SER A 10 -47.17 -35.01 -5.48
C SER A 10 -46.08 -34.38 -4.61
N THR A 11 -44.91 -35.01 -4.56
CA THR A 11 -43.72 -34.44 -3.91
C THR A 11 -43.13 -33.37 -4.83
N THR A 12 -43.48 -32.11 -4.64
CA THR A 12 -42.78 -30.99 -5.25
C THR A 12 -41.60 -30.60 -4.36
N THR A 13 -40.42 -31.14 -4.67
CA THR A 13 -39.15 -30.63 -4.15
C THR A 13 -38.93 -29.23 -4.71
N GLU A 14 -39.35 -28.22 -3.96
CA GLU A 14 -39.07 -26.81 -4.24
C GLU A 14 -37.56 -26.55 -4.05
N ALA A 15 -36.83 -26.42 -5.15
CA ALA A 15 -35.42 -26.09 -5.13
C ALA A 15 -35.22 -24.67 -4.60
N ALA A 16 -34.52 -24.53 -3.47
CA ALA A 16 -34.24 -23.25 -2.85
C ALA A 16 -33.48 -22.29 -3.81
N PRO A 17 -33.79 -20.98 -3.81
CA PRO A 17 -33.18 -20.03 -4.73
C PRO A 17 -31.67 -19.92 -4.46
N GLN A 18 -30.85 -20.08 -5.51
CA GLN A 18 -29.42 -19.81 -5.41
C GLN A 18 -29.22 -18.32 -5.12
N LYS A 19 -28.79 -18.02 -3.89
CA LYS A 19 -28.40 -16.68 -3.47
C LYS A 19 -27.23 -16.22 -4.34
N GLU A 20 -27.48 -15.35 -5.31
CA GLU A 20 -26.42 -14.69 -6.08
C GLU A 20 -25.42 -14.11 -5.07
N ARG A 21 -24.15 -14.57 -5.12
CA ARG A 21 -23.06 -13.99 -4.34
C ARG A 21 -22.79 -12.60 -4.91
N THR A 22 -23.58 -11.63 -4.47
CA THR A 22 -23.32 -10.23 -4.71
C THR A 22 -21.96 -9.91 -4.11
N ARG A 23 -20.95 -9.70 -4.97
CA ARG A 23 -19.66 -9.15 -4.55
C ARG A 23 -19.89 -7.69 -4.17
N SER A 24 -20.28 -7.47 -2.91
CA SER A 24 -20.27 -6.15 -2.30
C SER A 24 -18.82 -5.73 -2.12
N LEU A 25 -18.36 -4.74 -2.90
CA LEU A 25 -17.08 -4.09 -2.65
C LEU A 25 -17.22 -3.32 -1.33
N TYR A 26 -16.54 -3.81 -0.27
CA TYR A 26 -16.58 -3.15 1.03
C TYR A 26 -16.10 -1.69 0.87
N ARG A 27 -16.95 -0.73 1.24
CA ARG A 27 -16.66 0.72 1.21
C ARG A 27 -15.73 1.09 2.36
N GLY A 28 -14.53 0.50 2.34
CA GLY A 28 -13.61 0.39 3.47
C GLY A 28 -13.38 1.69 4.20
N ASP A 29 -13.41 1.60 5.54
CA ASP A 29 -12.95 2.66 6.42
C ASP A 29 -11.54 3.13 5.99
N PRO A 30 -11.21 4.43 6.07
CA PRO A 30 -9.88 4.93 5.74
C PRO A 30 -8.74 4.17 6.44
N GLY A 31 -9.00 3.59 7.62
CA GLY A 31 -8.06 2.70 8.31
C GLY A 31 -7.75 1.41 7.54
N MET A 32 -8.73 0.82 6.84
CA MET A 32 -8.53 -0.39 6.04
C MET A 32 -7.61 -0.12 4.85
N TRP A 33 -7.83 0.99 4.13
CA TRP A 33 -6.96 1.40 3.04
C TRP A 33 -5.54 1.68 3.53
N SER A 34 -5.42 2.35 4.68
CA SER A 34 -4.13 2.59 5.29
C SER A 34 -3.38 1.31 5.65
N TRP A 35 -4.08 0.27 6.12
CA TRP A 35 -3.50 -1.05 6.36
C TRP A 35 -2.99 -1.72 5.08
N VAL A 36 -3.79 -1.67 4.00
CA VAL A 36 -3.37 -2.23 2.68
C VAL A 36 -2.10 -1.52 2.21
N LEU A 37 -2.11 -0.19 2.22
CA LEU A 37 -0.96 0.62 1.80
C LEU A 37 0.28 0.33 2.64
N HIS A 38 0.15 0.14 3.94
CA HIS A 38 1.29 -0.17 4.81
C HIS A 38 1.99 -1.48 4.43
N ARG A 39 1.20 -2.50 4.05
CA ARG A 39 1.76 -3.78 3.58
C ARG A 39 2.44 -3.64 2.24
N ILE A 40 1.79 -3.00 1.28
CA ILE A 40 2.35 -2.78 -0.06
C ILE A 40 3.66 -2.00 0.04
N THR A 41 3.67 -0.90 0.79
CA THR A 41 4.87 -0.08 1.01
C THR A 41 5.97 -0.82 1.77
N GLY A 42 5.62 -1.69 2.72
CA GLY A 42 6.59 -2.54 3.42
C GLY A 42 7.27 -3.55 2.50
N VAL A 43 6.50 -4.24 1.66
CA VAL A 43 7.03 -5.17 0.66
C VAL A 43 7.90 -4.44 -0.37
N ALA A 44 7.45 -3.27 -0.86
CA ALA A 44 8.24 -2.45 -1.77
C ALA A 44 9.56 -1.98 -1.12
N THR A 45 9.51 -1.53 0.13
CA THR A 45 10.71 -1.12 0.89
C THR A 45 11.68 -2.29 1.08
N PHE A 46 11.17 -3.49 1.38
CA PHE A 46 12.02 -4.69 1.53
C PHE A 46 12.79 -5.00 0.25
N PHE A 47 12.12 -5.06 -0.91
CA PHE A 47 12.79 -5.35 -2.18
C PHE A 47 13.73 -4.23 -2.61
N PHE A 48 13.35 -2.97 -2.37
CA PHE A 48 14.27 -1.85 -2.55
C PHE A 48 15.54 -2.05 -1.72
N LEU A 49 15.42 -2.31 -0.42
CA LEU A 49 16.58 -2.51 0.45
C LEU A 49 17.43 -3.71 0.02
N PHE A 50 16.81 -4.80 -0.45
CA PHE A 50 17.53 -5.95 -0.97
C PHE A 50 18.43 -5.58 -2.16
N VAL A 51 17.86 -4.94 -3.19
CA VAL A 51 18.62 -4.49 -4.38
C VAL A 51 19.64 -3.42 -3.99
N HIS A 52 19.25 -2.45 -3.16
CA HIS A 52 20.10 -1.36 -2.72
C HIS A 52 21.36 -1.84 -1.99
N VAL A 53 21.26 -2.86 -1.13
CA VAL A 53 22.42 -3.43 -0.44
C VAL A 53 23.36 -4.14 -1.42
N LEU A 54 22.83 -4.84 -2.43
CA LEU A 54 23.65 -5.48 -3.46
C LEU A 54 24.41 -4.43 -4.30
N ASP A 55 23.72 -3.38 -4.74
CA ASP A 55 24.32 -2.33 -5.57
C ASP A 55 25.39 -1.55 -4.81
N THR A 56 25.13 -1.19 -3.55
CA THR A 56 26.11 -0.50 -2.70
C THR A 56 27.30 -1.38 -2.32
N ALA A 57 27.14 -2.71 -2.27
CA ALA A 57 28.25 -3.63 -2.03
C ALA A 57 29.28 -3.63 -3.18
N LEU A 58 28.89 -3.26 -4.41
CA LEU A 58 29.81 -3.17 -5.55
C LEU A 58 30.96 -2.18 -5.34
N VAL A 59 30.75 -1.14 -4.51
CA VAL A 59 31.80 -0.19 -4.09
C VAL A 59 33.02 -0.90 -3.50
N ARG A 60 32.83 -2.06 -2.87
CA ARG A 60 33.90 -2.84 -2.24
C ARG A 60 34.61 -3.81 -3.18
N VAL A 61 34.09 -4.00 -4.39
CA VAL A 61 34.59 -5.01 -5.36
C VAL A 61 35.41 -4.34 -6.45
N ASN A 62 34.83 -3.39 -7.18
CA ASN A 62 35.48 -2.67 -8.26
C ASN A 62 34.85 -1.26 -8.42
N PRO A 63 35.61 -0.18 -8.20
CA PRO A 63 35.12 1.19 -8.34
C PRO A 63 34.60 1.52 -9.75
N ASP A 64 35.28 1.06 -10.80
CA ASP A 64 34.89 1.33 -12.20
C ASP A 64 33.52 0.68 -12.52
N THR A 65 33.25 -0.51 -11.99
CA THR A 65 31.95 -1.18 -12.12
C THR A 65 30.85 -0.41 -11.38
N TYR A 66 31.15 0.15 -10.20
CA TYR A 66 30.20 0.98 -9.46
C TYR A 66 29.87 2.27 -10.23
N ASP A 67 30.89 2.94 -10.76
CA ASP A 67 30.72 4.18 -11.53
C ASP A 67 29.92 3.94 -12.82
N ALA A 68 30.12 2.80 -13.49
CA ALA A 68 29.31 2.43 -14.65
C ALA A 68 27.83 2.19 -14.27
N VAL A 69 27.56 1.52 -13.15
CA VAL A 69 26.18 1.23 -12.70
C VAL A 69 25.46 2.51 -12.26
N ILE A 70 26.11 3.36 -11.45
CA ILE A 70 25.48 4.59 -10.95
C ILE A 70 25.17 5.57 -12.08
N ASP A 71 25.98 5.58 -13.16
CA ASP A 71 25.72 6.44 -14.30
C ASP A 71 24.42 6.04 -15.03
N THR A 72 24.08 4.75 -15.06
CA THR A 72 22.79 4.29 -15.61
C THR A 72 21.58 4.81 -14.82
N TYR A 73 21.76 5.18 -13.55
CA TYR A 73 20.69 5.70 -12.70
C TYR A 73 20.43 7.19 -12.89
N LYS A 74 21.31 7.92 -13.58
CA LYS A 74 21.17 9.37 -13.81
C LYS A 74 20.26 9.67 -15.00
N ASN A 75 18.98 9.33 -14.88
CA ASN A 75 18.01 9.63 -15.93
C ASN A 75 16.64 10.02 -15.34
N PRO A 76 15.78 10.71 -16.12
CA PRO A 76 14.52 11.21 -15.61
C PRO A 76 13.55 10.13 -15.11
N LEU A 77 13.60 8.92 -15.69
CA LEU A 77 12.76 7.81 -15.23
C LEU A 77 13.15 7.38 -13.81
N VAL A 78 14.45 7.31 -13.52
CA VAL A 78 14.94 6.98 -12.19
C VAL A 78 14.64 8.09 -11.19
N GLY A 79 14.76 9.37 -11.55
CA GLY A 79 14.33 10.46 -10.67
C GLY A 79 12.83 10.39 -10.30
N LEU A 80 11.96 9.95 -11.22
CA LEU A 80 10.55 9.66 -10.88
C LEU A 80 10.42 8.47 -9.91
N MET A 81 11.24 7.42 -10.10
CA MET A 81 11.29 6.28 -9.18
C MET A 81 11.81 6.69 -7.79
N GLU A 82 12.76 7.62 -7.70
CA GLU A 82 13.25 8.19 -6.44
C GLU A 82 12.14 8.92 -5.69
N ILE A 83 11.35 9.75 -6.38
CA ILE A 83 10.16 10.39 -5.78
C ILE A 83 9.20 9.33 -5.23
N GLY A 84 8.92 8.29 -6.02
CA GLY A 84 8.07 7.17 -5.61
C GLY A 84 8.62 6.45 -4.38
N LEU A 85 9.91 6.16 -4.38
CA LEU A 85 10.62 5.49 -3.29
C LEU A 85 10.56 6.31 -1.99
N VAL A 86 10.86 7.60 -2.05
CA VAL A 86 10.75 8.51 -0.89
C VAL A 86 9.33 8.49 -0.35
N GLY A 87 8.32 8.55 -1.23
CA GLY A 87 6.91 8.46 -0.85
C GLY A 87 6.55 7.16 -0.14
N VAL A 88 7.02 6.03 -0.67
CA VAL A 88 6.80 4.67 -0.13
C VAL A 88 7.41 4.54 1.26
N VAL A 89 8.71 4.87 1.41
CA VAL A 89 9.43 4.73 2.67
C VAL A 89 8.87 5.67 3.74
N LEU A 90 8.60 6.92 3.37
CA LEU A 90 8.06 7.93 4.28
C LEU A 90 6.67 7.53 4.80
N TYR A 91 5.78 7.09 3.90
CA TYR A 91 4.46 6.59 4.31
C TYR A 91 4.58 5.39 5.24
N HIS A 92 5.44 4.43 4.90
CA HIS A 92 5.64 3.22 5.69
C HIS A 92 6.10 3.55 7.11
N ALA A 93 7.09 4.42 7.25
CA ALA A 93 7.61 4.87 8.54
C ALA A 93 6.55 5.60 9.37
N LEU A 94 5.89 6.61 8.79
CA LEU A 94 4.87 7.39 9.50
C LEU A 94 3.68 6.53 9.94
N ASN A 95 3.19 5.66 9.05
CA ASN A 95 2.07 4.78 9.39
C ASN A 95 2.47 3.68 10.38
N GLY A 96 3.72 3.20 10.35
CA GLY A 96 4.26 2.32 11.38
C GLY A 96 4.24 2.96 12.76
N VAL A 97 4.65 4.23 12.86
CA VAL A 97 4.54 5.01 14.11
C VAL A 97 3.09 5.15 14.56
N ARG A 98 2.16 5.45 13.65
CA ARG A 98 0.72 5.47 13.96
C ARG A 98 0.25 4.13 14.53
N VAL A 99 0.61 3.00 13.92
CA VAL A 99 0.22 1.67 14.39
C VAL A 99 0.78 1.41 15.80
N MET A 100 2.08 1.69 16.02
CA MET A 100 2.68 1.58 17.36
C MET A 100 1.97 2.45 18.39
N LEU A 101 1.59 3.69 18.05
CA LEU A 101 0.82 4.55 18.94
C LEU A 101 -0.59 4.00 19.22
N VAL A 102 -1.24 3.38 18.24
CA VAL A 102 -2.55 2.75 18.44
C VAL A 102 -2.44 1.55 19.38
N ASP A 103 -1.38 0.76 19.26
CA ASP A 103 -1.20 -0.49 20.02
C ASP A 103 -0.69 -0.25 21.45
N PHE A 104 0.24 0.70 21.64
CA PHE A 104 0.91 0.90 22.92
C PHE A 104 0.33 2.05 23.76
N TRP A 105 -0.50 2.93 23.21
CA TRP A 105 -1.11 4.03 23.97
C TRP A 105 -2.55 3.69 24.35
N SER A 106 -2.89 3.83 25.64
CA SER A 106 -4.23 3.53 26.17
C SER A 106 -5.39 4.30 25.50
N LYS A 107 -5.10 5.47 24.91
CA LYS A 107 -6.08 6.27 24.15
C LYS A 107 -5.90 6.15 22.63
N GLY A 108 -4.97 5.32 22.15
CA GLY A 108 -4.62 5.15 20.74
C GLY A 108 -5.84 4.90 19.84
N PRO A 109 -6.69 3.89 20.13
CA PRO A 109 -7.86 3.57 19.32
C PRO A 109 -8.88 4.72 19.21
N LYS A 110 -8.97 5.58 20.25
CA LYS A 110 -9.84 6.77 20.24
C LYS A 110 -9.38 7.82 19.23
N TYR A 111 -8.07 7.97 19.05
CA TYR A 111 -7.48 9.00 18.20
C TYR A 111 -7.02 8.48 16.83
N GLN A 112 -7.29 7.22 16.48
CA GLN A 112 -6.80 6.58 15.25
C GLN A 112 -7.06 7.37 13.95
N ARG A 113 -8.22 8.06 13.87
CA ARG A 113 -8.61 8.85 12.69
C ARG A 113 -7.88 10.19 12.64
N VAL A 114 -7.69 10.84 13.80
CA VAL A 114 -6.89 12.06 13.90
C VAL A 114 -5.44 11.74 13.54
N MET A 115 -4.87 10.67 14.10
CA MET A 115 -3.52 10.21 13.76
C MET A 115 -3.35 9.94 12.26
N LEU A 116 -4.35 9.30 11.62
CA LEU A 116 -4.31 9.05 10.17
C LEU A 116 -4.19 10.35 9.38
N TRP A 117 -5.02 11.34 9.68
CA TRP A 117 -4.94 12.63 9.00
C TRP A 117 -3.65 13.38 9.32
N THR A 118 -3.18 13.34 10.57
CA THR A 118 -1.90 13.93 10.98
C THR A 118 -0.73 13.37 10.16
N ILE A 119 -0.61 12.04 10.04
CA ILE A 119 0.48 11.44 9.26
C ILE A 119 0.37 11.78 7.78
N LEU A 120 -0.84 11.86 7.22
CA LEU A 120 -1.02 12.23 5.82
C LEU A 120 -0.64 13.69 5.58
N THR A 121 -1.01 14.60 6.50
CA THR A 121 -0.59 16.00 6.44
C THR A 121 0.93 16.12 6.48
N ILE A 122 1.60 15.43 7.43
CA ILE A 122 3.07 15.43 7.52
C ILE A 122 3.68 14.86 6.22
N TRP A 123 3.12 13.75 5.72
CA TRP A 123 3.59 13.13 4.48
C TRP A 123 3.55 14.13 3.32
N PHE A 124 2.43 14.84 3.09
CA PHE A 124 2.33 15.84 2.02
C PHE A 124 3.26 17.02 2.24
N LEU A 125 3.36 17.52 3.48
CA LEU A 125 4.24 18.64 3.82
C LEU A 125 5.72 18.35 3.56
N VAL A 126 6.15 17.08 3.70
CA VAL A 126 7.52 16.65 3.40
C VAL A 126 7.67 16.29 1.93
N MET A 127 6.69 15.59 1.33
CA MET A 127 6.76 15.13 -0.05
C MET A 127 6.75 16.24 -1.08
N ILE A 128 5.93 17.29 -0.90
CA ILE A 128 5.85 18.39 -1.87
C ILE A 128 7.19 19.10 -2.05
N PRO A 129 7.87 19.59 -0.98
CA PRO A 129 9.18 20.23 -1.15
C PRO A 129 10.26 19.22 -1.57
N GLY A 130 10.21 17.97 -1.10
CA GLY A 130 11.15 16.92 -1.49
C GLY A 130 11.07 16.57 -2.98
N ALA A 131 9.86 16.33 -3.49
CA ALA A 131 9.62 16.08 -4.90
C ALA A 131 9.98 17.31 -5.75
N GLY A 132 9.65 18.52 -5.28
CA GLY A 132 10.06 19.76 -5.94
C GLY A 132 11.58 19.88 -6.09
N ARG A 133 12.33 19.55 -5.03
CA ARG A 133 13.80 19.50 -5.08
C ARG A 133 14.31 18.47 -6.08
N ILE A 134 13.78 17.25 -6.07
CA ILE A 134 14.20 16.20 -7.00
C ILE A 134 13.92 16.63 -8.44
N LEU A 135 12.74 17.16 -8.73
CA LEU A 135 12.38 17.64 -10.06
C LEU A 135 13.26 18.81 -10.53
N ILE A 136 13.59 19.77 -9.65
CA ILE A 136 14.51 20.86 -9.99
C ILE A 136 15.87 20.29 -10.36
N ASN A 137 16.43 19.38 -9.57
CA ASN A 137 17.72 18.77 -9.87
C ASN A 137 17.69 17.97 -11.19
N MET A 138 16.57 17.30 -11.48
CA MET A 138 16.39 16.54 -12.72
C MET A 138 16.29 17.41 -13.99
N PHE A 139 15.82 18.67 -13.89
CA PHE A 139 15.53 19.49 -15.08
C PHE A 139 16.34 20.79 -15.17
N ALA A 140 16.90 21.28 -14.06
CA ALA A 140 17.61 22.55 -14.00
C ALA A 140 19.13 22.40 -13.86
N GLU A 141 19.64 21.24 -13.45
CA GLU A 141 21.09 20.97 -13.32
C GLU A 141 21.67 20.20 -14.53
N HIS A 142 20.99 20.25 -15.69
CA HIS A 142 21.51 19.72 -16.97
C HIS A 142 22.23 20.78 -17.79
#